data_AF-A0A2X3WLR9-F1
#
_entry.id   AF-A0A2X3WLR9-F1
#
_cell.length_a   1.000
_cell.length_b   1.000
_cell.length_c   1.000
_cell.angle_alpha   90.00
_cell.angle_beta   90.00
_cell.angle_gamma   90.00
#
_symmetry.space_group_name_H-M   'P 1'
#
loop_
_entity.id
_entity.type
_entity.pdbx_description
1 polymer ?
#
loop_
_entity_poly.entity_id
_entity_poly.type
_entity_poly.pdbx_seq_one_letter_code
_entity_poly.pdbx_strand_id
1 'polypeptide(L)'
;MVDTEISQIIEEAEEAAGNAYVPYSHFRVGAALLTNDGQMYKGCNIENASFGLTNCAERTAIFKAVSEGHRDFEMIVVYGDTEQPISPCGACRQVMAEFFKQDSKVILIA
;
A
#
# COMPACT_ATOMS: atom_id res chain seq x y z
N MET A 1 4.77 12.14 -19.67
CA MET A 1 4.77 12.77 -18.32
C MET A 1 4.09 11.87 -17.31
N VAL A 2 2.90 11.31 -17.60
CA VAL A 2 2.21 10.33 -16.72
C VAL A 2 3.01 9.03 -16.45
N ASP A 3 3.74 8.51 -17.45
CA ASP A 3 4.48 7.24 -17.26
C ASP A 3 5.68 7.38 -16.31
N THR A 4 6.30 8.57 -16.23
CA THR A 4 7.46 8.82 -15.38
C THR A 4 7.09 8.87 -13.90
N GLU A 5 5.87 9.30 -13.57
CA GLU A 5 5.37 9.37 -12.19
C GLU A 5 4.97 7.98 -11.67
N ILE A 6 4.34 7.14 -12.50
CA ILE A 6 3.92 5.79 -12.09
C ILE A 6 5.14 4.91 -11.78
N SER A 7 6.21 4.98 -12.58
CA SER A 7 7.45 4.23 -12.31
C SER A 7 8.04 4.56 -10.94
N GLN A 8 8.02 5.84 -10.54
CA GLN A 8 8.52 6.23 -9.22
C GLN A 8 7.66 5.66 -8.10
N ILE A 9 6.33 5.68 -8.23
CA ILE A 9 5.43 5.12 -7.20
C ILE A 9 5.60 3.59 -7.09
N ILE A 10 5.89 2.91 -8.21
CA ILE A 10 6.23 1.48 -8.24
C ILE A 10 7.49 1.20 -7.43
N GLU A 11 8.58 1.92 -7.71
CA GLU A 11 9.85 1.77 -6.97
C GLU A 11 9.67 1.99 -5.46
N GLU A 12 8.82 2.94 -5.08
CA GLU A 12 8.55 3.27 -3.68
C GLU A 12 7.73 2.18 -2.97
N ALA A 13 6.84 1.49 -3.69
CA ALA A 13 6.12 0.34 -3.16
C ALA A 13 7.06 -0.86 -2.94
N GLU A 14 7.99 -1.11 -3.87
CA GLU A 14 9.03 -2.13 -3.74
C GLU A 14 9.96 -1.84 -2.57
N GLU A 15 10.46 -0.60 -2.46
CA GLU A 15 11.33 -0.16 -1.38
C GLU A 15 10.64 -0.29 -0.01
N ALA A 16 9.34 0.05 0.06
CA ALA A 16 8.56 -0.08 1.28
C ALA A 16 8.53 -1.52 1.81
N ALA A 17 8.43 -2.52 0.92
CA ALA A 17 8.44 -3.94 1.29
C ALA A 17 9.74 -4.37 1.99
N GLY A 18 10.85 -3.68 1.74
CA GLY A 18 12.13 -3.88 2.42
C GLY A 18 12.07 -3.65 3.93
N ASN A 19 11.09 -2.87 4.41
CA ASN A 19 10.88 -2.57 5.82
C ASN A 19 9.77 -3.43 6.47
N ALA A 20 9.24 -4.44 5.77
CA ALA A 20 8.18 -5.29 6.29
C ALA A 20 8.64 -6.08 7.53
N TYR A 21 7.81 -6.09 8.58
CA TYR A 21 8.03 -6.91 9.78
C TYR A 21 7.20 -8.18 9.66
N VAL A 22 7.79 -9.24 9.12
CA VAL A 22 7.08 -10.47 8.74
C VAL A 22 7.74 -11.76 9.25
N PRO A 23 8.03 -11.88 10.57
CA PRO A 23 8.73 -13.05 11.10
C PRO A 23 7.89 -14.33 11.12
N TYR A 24 6.57 -14.25 10.90
CA TYR A 24 5.67 -15.42 10.98
C TYR A 24 5.36 -16.00 9.60
N SER A 25 5.01 -15.15 8.62
CA SER A 25 4.73 -15.63 7.25
C SER A 25 5.94 -15.61 6.33
N HIS A 26 6.95 -14.78 6.63
CA HIS A 26 8.05 -14.44 5.73
C HIS A 26 7.59 -13.84 4.39
N PHE A 27 6.37 -13.31 4.34
CA PHE A 27 5.75 -12.79 3.13
C PHE A 27 5.74 -11.26 3.12
N ARG A 28 6.61 -10.65 2.32
CA ARG A 28 6.77 -9.19 2.27
C ARG A 28 5.77 -8.55 1.32
N VAL A 29 5.12 -7.49 1.79
CA VAL A 29 4.21 -6.66 1.01
C VAL A 29 4.55 -5.20 1.25
N GLY A 30 4.63 -4.43 0.18
CA GLY A 30 4.81 -2.98 0.19
C GLY A 30 3.67 -2.27 -0.51
N ALA A 31 3.45 -1.02 -0.15
CA ALA A 31 2.48 -0.15 -0.80
C ALA A 31 2.97 1.29 -0.83
N ALA A 32 2.67 1.98 -1.92
CA ALA A 32 2.90 3.41 -2.05
C ALA A 32 1.60 4.08 -2.50
N LEU A 33 1.16 5.07 -1.72
CA LEU A 33 -0.05 5.85 -1.94
C LEU A 33 0.33 7.24 -2.43
N LEU A 34 -0.31 7.71 -3.50
CA LEU A 34 -0.21 9.08 -4.00
C LEU A 34 -1.50 9.85 -3.66
N THR A 35 -1.36 11.01 -3.06
CA THR A 35 -2.47 11.94 -2.79
C THR A 35 -2.72 12.85 -3.99
N ASN A 36 -3.93 13.43 -4.10
CA ASN A 36 -4.26 14.35 -5.19
C ASN A 36 -3.47 15.68 -5.16
N ASP A 37 -2.81 16.00 -4.03
CA ASP A 37 -1.89 17.13 -3.89
C ASP A 37 -0.40 16.75 -4.11
N GLY A 38 -0.13 15.53 -4.59
CA GLY A 38 1.21 15.09 -5.01
C GLY A 38 2.11 14.56 -3.90
N GLN A 39 1.57 14.33 -2.70
CA GLN A 39 2.30 13.75 -1.58
C GLN A 39 2.25 12.23 -1.63
N MET A 40 3.35 11.58 -1.22
CA MET A 40 3.50 10.15 -1.30
C MET A 40 3.70 9.51 0.07
N TYR A 41 3.01 8.41 0.33
CA TYR A 41 3.04 7.68 1.59
C TYR A 41 3.31 6.20 1.39
N LYS A 42 4.45 5.75 1.93
CA LYS A 42 4.85 4.34 1.96
C LYS A 42 4.24 3.58 3.14
N GLY A 43 3.89 2.31 2.90
CA GLY A 43 3.47 1.35 3.91
C GLY A 43 4.00 -0.06 3.63
N CYS A 44 4.18 -0.84 4.68
CA CYS A 44 4.55 -2.25 4.62
C CYS A 44 3.67 -3.07 5.57
N ASN A 45 3.61 -4.38 5.37
CA ASN A 45 2.92 -5.25 6.31
C ASN A 45 3.73 -5.45 7.60
N ILE A 46 3.01 -5.43 8.72
CA ILE A 46 3.55 -5.51 10.07
C ILE A 46 2.77 -6.60 10.80
N GLU A 47 3.43 -7.73 11.03
CA GLU A 47 2.82 -8.88 11.68
C GLU A 47 2.88 -8.79 13.20
N ASN A 48 2.07 -9.61 13.85
CA ASN A 48 2.03 -9.74 15.29
C ASN A 48 1.84 -11.21 15.68
N ALA A 49 2.37 -11.62 16.84
CA ALA A 49 2.19 -12.97 17.37
C ALA A 49 0.72 -13.35 17.56
N SER A 50 -0.12 -12.37 17.92
CA SER A 50 -1.57 -12.51 17.83
C SER A 50 -2.00 -12.21 16.39
N PHE A 51 -2.02 -13.23 15.53
CA PHE A 51 -2.10 -13.09 14.07
C PHE A 51 -3.24 -12.18 13.56
N GLY A 52 -4.37 -12.12 14.27
CA GLY A 52 -5.48 -11.22 13.92
C GLY A 52 -5.14 -9.71 14.01
N LEU A 53 -4.03 -9.35 14.65
CA LEU A 53 -3.54 -7.97 14.79
C LEU A 53 -2.54 -7.58 13.69
N THR A 54 -2.25 -8.47 12.74
CA THR A 54 -1.41 -8.14 11.58
C THR A 54 -2.04 -6.99 10.78
N ASN A 55 -1.23 -5.96 10.51
CA ASN A 55 -1.61 -4.84 9.66
C ASN A 55 -0.98 -4.99 8.28
N CYS A 56 -1.79 -4.82 7.23
CA CYS A 56 -1.33 -4.98 5.85
C CYS A 56 -0.69 -3.68 5.33
N ALA A 57 0.12 -3.78 4.28
CA ALA A 57 0.86 -2.66 3.70
C ALA A 57 -0.07 -1.51 3.28
N GLU A 58 -1.20 -1.84 2.67
CA GLU A 58 -2.17 -0.87 2.17
C GLU A 58 -2.76 -0.04 3.32
N ARG A 59 -3.14 -0.73 4.42
CA ARG A 59 -3.64 -0.06 5.63
C ARG A 59 -2.55 0.81 6.26
N THR A 60 -1.30 0.35 6.31
CA THR A 60 -0.17 1.15 6.82
C THR A 60 0.01 2.45 6.01
N ALA A 61 -0.01 2.37 4.67
CA ALA A 61 0.14 3.54 3.80
C ALA A 61 -1.02 4.54 3.96
N ILE A 62 -2.27 4.04 3.93
CA ILE A 62 -3.49 4.84 4.11
C ILE A 62 -3.49 5.50 5.49
N PHE A 63 -3.27 4.74 6.57
CA PHE A 63 -3.32 5.30 7.92
C PHE A 63 -2.21 6.31 8.18
N LYS A 64 -1.02 6.14 7.56
CA LYS A 64 0.03 7.16 7.58
C LYS A 64 -0.45 8.46 6.93
N ALA A 65 -0.96 8.40 5.69
CA ALA A 65 -1.46 9.58 4.98
C ALA A 65 -2.56 10.31 5.80
N VAL A 66 -3.51 9.54 6.35
CA VAL A 66 -4.58 10.08 7.21
C VAL A 66 -4.03 10.73 8.48
N SER A 67 -3.03 10.14 9.12
CA SER A 67 -2.41 10.69 10.34
C SER A 67 -1.66 12.00 10.08
N GLU A 68 -1.16 12.20 8.86
CA GLU A 68 -0.48 13.41 8.41
C GLU A 68 -1.47 14.46 7.84
N GLY A 69 -2.78 14.19 7.92
CA GLY A 69 -3.84 15.13 7.54
C GLY A 69 -4.40 14.97 6.13
N HIS A 70 -3.92 14.00 5.34
CA HIS A 70 -4.36 13.78 3.96
C HIS A 70 -5.48 12.74 3.88
N ARG A 71 -6.56 13.06 3.15
CA ARG A 71 -7.73 12.17 2.97
C ARG A 71 -8.27 12.15 1.54
N ASP A 72 -7.57 12.78 0.60
CA ASP A 72 -7.94 12.81 -0.81
C ASP A 72 -6.86 12.13 -1.63
N PHE A 73 -7.14 10.90 -2.05
CA PHE A 73 -6.14 9.99 -2.63
C PHE A 73 -6.36 9.79 -4.13
N GLU A 74 -5.27 9.83 -4.89
CA GLU A 74 -5.30 9.62 -6.33
C GLU A 74 -5.25 8.13 -6.67
N MET A 75 -4.22 7.45 -6.14
CA MET A 75 -3.94 6.05 -6.44
C MET A 75 -3.10 5.37 -5.37
N ILE A 76 -3.06 4.05 -5.45
CA ILE A 76 -2.16 3.21 -4.64
C ILE A 76 -1.55 2.10 -5.50
N VAL A 77 -0.25 1.89 -5.33
CA VAL A 77 0.47 0.74 -5.86
C VAL A 77 0.69 -0.26 -4.73
N VAL A 78 0.44 -1.54 -4.99
CA VAL A 78 0.65 -2.65 -4.05
C VAL A 78 1.62 -3.64 -4.66
N TYR A 79 2.73 -3.87 -3.96
CA TYR A 79 3.77 -4.83 -4.31
C TYR A 79 3.71 -6.04 -3.39
N GLY A 80 3.76 -7.24 -3.95
CA GLY A 80 3.95 -8.48 -3.20
C GLY A 80 5.13 -9.26 -3.74
N ASP A 81 6.05 -9.67 -2.86
CA ASP A 81 7.26 -10.44 -3.21
C ASP A 81 6.91 -11.87 -3.66
N THR A 82 6.47 -11.99 -4.92
CA THR A 82 5.82 -13.18 -5.52
C THR A 82 6.09 -13.26 -7.02
N GLU A 83 5.74 -14.38 -7.68
CA GLU A 83 5.84 -14.47 -9.14
C GLU A 83 4.74 -13.71 -9.89
N GLN A 84 3.60 -13.45 -9.24
CA GLN A 84 2.43 -12.81 -9.86
C GLN A 84 1.80 -11.80 -8.90
N PRO A 85 1.24 -10.68 -9.39
CA PRO A 85 0.65 -9.67 -8.53
C PRO A 85 -0.41 -10.21 -7.58
N ILE A 86 -0.35 -9.79 -6.33
CA ILE A 86 -1.33 -10.14 -5.30
C ILE A 86 -2.45 -9.11 -5.23
N SER A 87 -3.65 -9.56 -4.89
CA SER A 87 -4.79 -8.66 -4.69
C SER A 87 -4.96 -8.28 -3.21
N PRO A 88 -5.39 -7.04 -2.91
CA PRO A 88 -5.69 -6.62 -1.54
C PRO A 88 -6.73 -7.53 -0.88
N CYS A 89 -6.55 -7.81 0.41
CA CYS A 89 -7.50 -8.61 1.17
C CYS A 89 -8.82 -7.84 1.41
N GLY A 90 -9.88 -8.54 1.82
CA GLY A 90 -11.21 -7.93 2.00
C GLY A 90 -11.20 -6.73 2.96
N ALA A 91 -10.43 -6.80 4.06
CA ALA A 91 -10.32 -5.70 5.00
C ALA A 91 -9.63 -4.47 4.39
N CYS A 92 -8.55 -4.66 3.62
CA CYS A 92 -7.88 -3.57 2.91
C CYS A 92 -8.81 -2.94 1.87
N ARG A 93 -9.55 -3.74 1.10
CA ARG A 93 -10.53 -3.20 0.14
C ARG A 93 -11.61 -2.38 0.84
N GLN A 94 -12.04 -2.78 2.03
CA GLN A 94 -13.02 -2.01 2.79
C GLN A 94 -12.45 -0.68 3.28
N VAL A 95 -11.18 -0.64 3.72
CA VAL A 95 -10.50 0.61 4.08
C VAL A 95 -10.28 1.48 2.84
N MET A 96 -9.90 0.89 1.70
CA MET A 96 -9.78 1.63 0.44
C MET A 96 -11.12 2.27 0.04
N ALA A 97 -12.24 1.54 0.16
CA ALA A 97 -13.56 2.06 -0.16
C ALA A 97 -14.01 3.24 0.73
N GLU A 98 -13.42 3.41 1.92
CA GLU A 98 -13.66 4.56 2.79
C GLU A 98 -12.92 5.81 2.30
N PHE A 99 -11.71 5.66 1.78
CA PHE A 99 -10.81 6.80 1.50
C PHE A 99 -10.54 7.10 0.03
N PHE A 100 -10.77 6.15 -0.88
CA PHE A 100 -10.57 6.32 -2.32
C PHE A 100 -11.91 6.53 -3.05
N LYS A 101 -11.86 7.23 -4.19
CA LYS A 101 -13.00 7.32 -5.10
C LYS A 101 -13.18 5.99 -5.83
N GLN A 102 -14.39 5.73 -6.33
CA GLN A 102 -14.68 4.47 -7.04
C GLN A 102 -13.86 4.27 -8.32
N ASP A 103 -13.38 5.37 -8.91
CA ASP A 103 -12.55 5.41 -10.12
C ASP A 103 -11.05 5.60 -9.84
N SER A 104 -10.64 5.68 -8.57
CA SER A 104 -9.23 5.73 -8.19
C SER A 104 -8.50 4.47 -8.65
N LYS A 105 -7.24 4.63 -9.07
CA LYS A 105 -6.44 3.52 -9.60
C LYS A 105 -5.83 2.71 -8.46
N VAL A 106 -5.95 1.39 -8.56
CA VAL A 106 -5.21 0.42 -7.74
C VAL A 106 -4.33 -0.40 -8.67
N ILE A 107 -3.02 -0.25 -8.56
CA ILE A 107 -2.05 -0.97 -9.41
C ILE A 107 -1.43 -2.09 -8.58
N LEU A 108 -1.43 -3.30 -9.13
CA LEU A 108 -0.90 -4.49 -8.48
C LEU A 108 0.36 -4.92 -9.23
N ILE A 109 1.47 -5.08 -8.50
CA ILE A 109 2.77 -5.50 -9.03
C ILE A 109 3.36 -6.62 -8.16
N ALA A 110 4.38 -7.28 -8.69
CA ALA A 110 5.06 -8.42 -8.10
C ALA A 110 6.58 -8.30 -8.27
#